data_AF-A0A2N1RUV9-F1
#
_entry.id   AF-A0A2N1RUV9-F1
#
_cell.length_a   1.000
_cell.length_b   1.000
_cell.length_c   1.000
_cell.angle_alpha   90.00
_cell.angle_beta   90.00
_cell.angle_gamma   90.00
#
_symmetry.space_group_name_H-M   'P 1'
#
loop_
_entity.id
_entity.type
_entity.pdbx_description
1 polymer ?
#
loop_
_entity_poly.entity_id
_entity_poly.type
_entity_poly.pdbx_seq_one_letter_code
_entity_poly.pdbx_strand_id
1 'polypeptide(L)'
;MNKINKIKYLMSVVCMLCTILPAEGQEVVLDASFFKTFNSRQIILRDDILSGLTNKVIIGRGKITSISASERYKKRYRIVIESSDSLLYNQKMVFFVFLENKDTVDLLSLESKFEFKGQLMGFTPLGTKRNEYILDVILMDGSTLIE
;
A
#
# COMPACT_ATOMS: atom_id res chain seq x y z
N MET A 1 27.92 68.02 9.83
CA MET A 1 28.53 67.13 10.83
C MET A 1 27.43 66.38 11.56
N ASN A 2 27.28 65.07 11.28
CA ASN A 2 26.98 64.00 12.25
C ASN A 2 26.64 62.71 11.48
N LYS A 3 27.66 61.86 11.32
CA LYS A 3 27.49 60.43 11.11
C LYS A 3 26.85 59.84 12.37
N ILE A 4 26.04 58.78 12.20
CA ILE A 4 26.15 57.48 12.91
C ILE A 4 24.78 56.75 12.92
N ASN A 5 24.82 55.48 12.50
CA ASN A 5 23.90 54.36 12.77
C ASN A 5 22.52 54.30 12.11
N LYS A 6 22.40 53.40 11.11
CA LYS A 6 21.63 52.13 11.24
C LYS A 6 21.74 51.29 9.96
N ILE A 7 22.88 50.61 9.81
CA ILE A 7 22.98 49.38 9.03
C ILE A 7 22.71 48.26 10.02
N LYS A 8 21.55 47.58 9.93
CA LYS A 8 21.22 46.28 10.53
C LYS A 8 19.75 45.91 10.27
N TYR A 9 19.38 45.66 9.02
CA TYR A 9 18.28 44.72 8.70
C TYR A 9 18.71 43.89 7.50
N LEU A 10 19.73 43.09 7.80
CA LEU A 10 20.26 41.97 7.05
C LEU A 10 19.22 40.85 7.09
N MET A 11 18.91 40.29 5.92
CA MET A 11 18.45 38.92 5.68
C MET A 11 17.64 38.24 6.79
N SER A 12 16.31 38.23 6.71
CA SER A 12 15.53 37.09 7.23
C SER A 12 14.05 37.14 6.82
N VAL A 13 13.73 37.02 5.53
CA VAL A 13 12.35 36.66 5.10
C VAL A 13 12.38 35.82 3.81
N VAL A 14 13.29 34.84 3.72
CA VAL A 14 13.27 33.83 2.64
C VAL A 14 13.61 32.48 3.27
N CYS A 15 12.75 31.96 4.15
CA CYS A 15 12.84 30.57 4.60
C CYS A 15 11.61 30.19 5.44
N MET A 16 10.45 29.94 4.82
CA MET A 16 9.44 29.02 5.39
C MET A 16 8.23 28.84 4.46
N LEU A 17 8.47 28.29 3.28
CA LEU A 17 7.42 27.57 2.54
C LEU A 17 8.05 26.62 1.52
N CYS A 18 9.05 25.86 1.97
CA CYS A 18 9.24 24.53 1.39
C CYS A 18 8.19 23.63 2.04
N THR A 19 6.96 23.67 1.52
CA THR A 19 6.03 22.56 1.71
C THR A 19 6.73 21.34 1.15
N ILE A 20 7.12 20.44 2.05
CA ILE A 20 7.63 19.11 1.74
C ILE A 20 6.52 18.45 0.92
N LEU A 21 6.67 18.45 -0.40
CA LEU A 21 5.88 17.57 -1.26
C LEU A 21 6.16 16.15 -0.76
N PRO A 22 5.13 15.33 -0.45
CA PRO A 22 5.37 13.94 -0.13
C PRO A 22 6.10 13.33 -1.33
N ALA A 23 7.22 12.68 -1.07
CA ALA A 23 8.02 12.03 -2.10
C ALA A 23 7.11 11.12 -2.93
N GLU A 24 6.78 11.55 -4.16
CA GLU A 24 6.15 10.69 -5.16
C GLU A 24 7.09 9.50 -5.37
N GLY A 25 6.58 8.29 -5.14
CA GLY A 25 7.33 7.05 -5.37
C GLY A 25 7.70 6.23 -4.13
N GLN A 26 7.24 6.57 -2.92
CA GLN A 26 7.51 5.73 -1.76
C GLN A 26 6.63 4.46 -1.77
N GLU A 27 7.25 3.35 -2.13
CA GLU A 27 6.66 2.00 -2.08
C GLU A 27 6.43 1.58 -0.62
N VAL A 28 5.27 1.02 -0.32
CA VAL A 28 4.93 0.58 1.04
C VAL A 28 4.88 -0.94 1.09
N VAL A 29 5.80 -1.53 1.85
CA VAL A 29 5.81 -2.98 2.08
C VAL A 29 4.83 -3.31 3.20
N LEU A 30 3.88 -4.20 2.91
CA LEU A 30 2.87 -4.70 3.85
C LEU A 30 3.37 -5.99 4.50
N ASP A 31 4.42 -5.87 5.31
CA ASP A 31 5.04 -6.97 6.03
C ASP A 31 4.58 -7.05 7.50
N ALA A 32 5.22 -7.95 8.26
CA ALA A 32 4.98 -8.08 9.69
C ALA A 32 5.18 -6.77 10.48
N SER A 33 6.10 -5.88 10.09
CA SER A 33 6.33 -4.60 10.76
C SER A 33 5.16 -3.63 10.51
N PHE A 34 4.68 -3.58 9.27
CA PHE A 34 3.46 -2.85 8.93
C PHE A 34 2.27 -3.36 9.76
N PHE A 35 2.02 -4.67 9.77
CA PHE A 35 0.85 -5.23 10.48
C PHE A 35 0.93 -5.08 12.00
N LYS A 36 2.13 -5.17 12.58
CA LYS A 36 2.36 -4.82 13.99
C LYS A 36 1.92 -3.39 14.30
N THR A 37 2.34 -2.46 13.46
CA THR A 37 2.02 -1.04 13.60
C THR A 37 0.54 -0.78 13.33
N PHE A 38 -0.04 -1.42 12.32
CA PHE A 38 -1.46 -1.32 12.00
C PHE A 38 -2.33 -1.87 13.14
N ASN A 39 -1.88 -2.94 13.81
CA ASN A 39 -2.61 -3.54 14.92
C ASN A 39 -2.60 -2.69 16.19
N SER A 40 -1.48 -2.00 16.47
CA SER A 40 -1.34 -1.16 17.67
C SER A 40 -2.16 0.13 17.60
N ARG A 41 -2.71 0.46 16.42
CA ARG A 41 -3.56 1.64 16.21
C ARG A 41 -4.99 1.36 16.65
N GLN A 42 -5.65 2.42 17.09
CA GLN A 42 -7.08 2.39 17.43
C GLN A 42 -7.89 1.93 16.21
N ILE A 43 -8.92 1.13 16.46
CA ILE A 43 -9.79 0.53 15.43
C ILE A 43 -10.28 1.58 14.41
N ILE A 44 -10.65 2.77 14.88
CA ILE A 44 -11.21 3.85 14.05
C ILE A 44 -10.16 4.43 13.09
N LEU A 45 -8.88 4.43 13.47
CA LEU A 45 -7.79 5.03 12.69
C LEU A 45 -7.22 4.07 11.63
N ARG A 46 -7.65 2.81 11.61
CA ARG A 46 -7.15 1.82 10.66
C ARG A 46 -7.58 2.13 9.23
N ASP A 47 -8.82 2.60 9.07
CA ASP A 47 -9.36 3.01 7.76
C ASP A 47 -8.56 4.22 7.22
N ASP A 48 -8.15 5.15 8.09
CA ASP A 48 -7.31 6.30 7.69
C ASP A 48 -5.94 5.89 7.17
N ILE A 49 -5.33 4.87 7.77
CA ILE A 49 -4.04 4.32 7.32
C ILE A 49 -4.18 3.78 5.90
N LEU A 50 -5.19 2.93 5.65
CA LEU A 50 -5.42 2.35 4.33
C LEU A 50 -5.84 3.40 3.30
N SER A 51 -6.63 4.40 3.71
CA SER A 51 -6.97 5.55 2.87
C SER A 51 -5.71 6.31 2.46
N GLY A 52 -4.77 6.51 3.38
CA GLY A 52 -3.46 7.12 3.10
C GLY A 52 -2.56 6.29 2.17
N LEU A 53 -2.89 5.03 1.92
CA LEU A 53 -2.20 4.14 0.97
C LEU A 53 -2.91 4.08 -0.39
N THR A 54 -4.12 4.61 -0.52
CA THR A 54 -4.86 4.56 -1.78
C THR A 54 -4.11 5.32 -2.88
N ASN A 55 -4.08 4.73 -4.07
CA ASN A 55 -3.28 5.11 -5.24
C ASN A 55 -1.75 5.01 -5.06
N LYS A 56 -1.24 4.52 -3.93
CA LYS A 56 0.19 4.26 -3.75
C LYS A 56 0.57 2.85 -4.19
N VAL A 57 1.85 2.68 -4.49
CA VAL A 57 2.42 1.36 -4.76
C VAL A 57 2.66 0.64 -3.45
N ILE A 58 2.13 -0.57 -3.35
CA ILE A 58 2.33 -1.47 -2.23
C ILE A 58 3.05 -2.73 -2.69
N ILE A 59 3.82 -3.32 -1.79
CA ILE A 59 4.39 -4.65 -1.94
C ILE A 59 3.70 -5.55 -0.91
N GLY A 60 3.10 -6.62 -1.38
CA GLY A 60 2.39 -7.58 -0.52
C GLY A 60 2.86 -8.99 -0.81
N ARG A 61 2.73 -9.84 0.20
CA ARG A 61 3.05 -11.27 0.11
C ARG A 61 2.00 -12.11 0.81
N GLY A 62 1.80 -13.31 0.30
CA GLY A 62 0.87 -14.25 0.88
C GLY A 62 0.71 -15.51 0.06
N LYS A 63 -0.36 -16.24 0.34
CA LYS A 63 -0.69 -17.49 -0.32
C LYS A 63 -1.82 -17.28 -1.32
N ILE A 64 -1.67 -17.80 -2.53
CA ILE A 64 -2.71 -17.74 -3.56
C ILE A 64 -3.82 -18.72 -3.18
N THR A 65 -5.04 -18.23 -3.01
CA THR A 65 -6.21 -19.07 -2.65
C THR A 65 -7.23 -19.18 -3.78
N SER A 66 -7.22 -18.25 -4.73
CA SER A 66 -8.11 -18.32 -5.89
C SER A 66 -7.54 -17.55 -7.07
N ILE A 67 -7.83 -18.04 -8.28
CA ILE A 67 -7.56 -17.37 -9.54
C ILE A 67 -8.87 -17.42 -10.33
N SER A 68 -9.34 -16.27 -10.80
CA SER A 68 -10.65 -16.15 -11.48
C SER A 68 -10.60 -15.10 -12.57
N ALA A 69 -11.47 -15.23 -13.58
CA ALA A 69 -11.70 -14.16 -14.53
C ALA A 69 -12.39 -12.97 -13.84
N SER A 70 -12.07 -11.75 -14.29
CA SER A 70 -12.69 -10.51 -13.83
C SER A 70 -12.68 -9.50 -14.97
N GLU A 71 -13.47 -8.43 -14.87
CA GLU A 71 -13.38 -7.27 -15.76
C GLU A 71 -13.19 -5.95 -14.98
N ARG A 72 -12.99 -6.06 -13.66
CA ARG A 72 -12.79 -4.88 -12.82
C ARG A 72 -11.47 -4.20 -13.20
N TYR A 73 -11.46 -2.87 -13.18
CA TYR A 73 -10.29 -2.05 -13.54
C TYR A 73 -9.72 -2.31 -14.94
N LYS A 74 -10.55 -2.81 -15.88
CA LYS A 74 -10.11 -3.22 -17.23
C LYS A 74 -8.99 -4.27 -17.19
N LYS A 75 -9.07 -5.18 -16.21
CA LYS A 75 -8.17 -6.32 -16.05
C LYS A 75 -8.96 -7.61 -16.19
N ARG A 76 -8.45 -8.55 -16.97
CA ARG A 76 -9.11 -9.83 -17.29
C ARG A 76 -9.09 -10.87 -16.19
N TYR A 77 -8.17 -10.75 -15.23
CA TYR A 77 -7.96 -11.75 -14.19
C TYR A 77 -7.90 -11.11 -12.81
N ARG A 78 -8.31 -11.88 -11.81
CA ARG A 78 -8.17 -11.57 -10.39
C ARG A 78 -7.58 -12.77 -9.67
N ILE A 79 -6.49 -12.52 -8.97
CA ILE A 79 -5.86 -13.44 -8.04
C ILE A 79 -6.28 -13.01 -6.63
N VAL A 80 -6.66 -13.97 -5.80
CA VAL A 80 -6.95 -13.77 -4.38
C VAL A 80 -5.76 -14.29 -3.59
N ILE A 81 -5.19 -13.43 -2.76
CA ILE A 81 -4.01 -13.75 -1.94
C ILE A 81 -4.34 -13.46 -0.49
N GLU A 82 -4.17 -14.44 0.38
CA GLU A 82 -4.28 -14.24 1.83
C GLU A 82 -2.90 -13.97 2.43
N SER A 83 -2.78 -12.85 3.16
CA SER A 83 -1.51 -12.49 3.83
C SER A 83 -1.22 -13.42 5.00
N SER A 84 -0.06 -14.06 4.99
CA SER A 84 0.43 -14.84 6.13
C SER A 84 0.83 -13.94 7.30
N ASP A 85 1.36 -12.76 7.01
CA ASP A 85 1.91 -11.85 8.02
C ASP A 85 0.82 -11.17 8.85
N SER A 86 -0.32 -10.86 8.24
CA SER A 86 -1.42 -10.24 8.97
C SER A 86 -1.98 -11.15 10.06
N LEU A 87 -1.98 -12.47 9.81
CA LEU A 87 -2.51 -13.46 10.75
C LEU A 87 -1.72 -13.49 12.06
N LEU A 88 -0.41 -13.20 12.01
CA LEU A 88 0.45 -13.09 13.20
C LEU A 88 -0.03 -12.00 14.19
N TYR A 89 -0.82 -11.04 13.70
CA TYR A 89 -1.33 -9.91 14.48
C TYR A 89 -2.86 -9.93 14.62
N ASN A 90 -3.49 -11.11 14.54
CA ASN A 90 -4.95 -11.29 14.60
C ASN A 90 -5.72 -10.46 13.57
N GLN A 91 -5.13 -10.28 12.38
CA GLN A 91 -5.74 -9.59 11.25
C GLN A 91 -5.84 -10.50 10.05
N LYS A 92 -6.94 -10.39 9.30
CA LYS A 92 -7.12 -11.05 8.01
C LYS A 92 -7.01 -10.02 6.89
N MET A 93 -5.90 -10.03 6.17
CA MET A 93 -5.71 -9.18 5.00
C MET A 93 -5.75 -10.03 3.74
N VAL A 94 -6.74 -9.76 2.90
CA VAL A 94 -6.94 -10.43 1.62
C VAL A 94 -6.66 -9.43 0.51
N PHE A 95 -5.80 -9.78 -0.43
CA PHE A 95 -5.53 -8.98 -1.61
C PHE A 95 -6.31 -9.52 -2.79
N PHE A 96 -7.08 -8.67 -3.44
CA PHE A 96 -7.62 -8.90 -4.77
C PHE A 96 -6.69 -8.23 -5.77
N VAL A 97 -5.83 -9.03 -6.36
CA VAL A 97 -4.80 -8.56 -7.30
C VAL A 97 -5.30 -8.75 -8.72
N PHE A 98 -5.46 -7.65 -9.44
CA PHE A 98 -6.02 -7.58 -10.78
C PHE A 98 -4.91 -7.44 -11.82
N LEU A 99 -4.96 -8.29 -12.85
CA LEU A 99 -3.96 -8.34 -13.92
C LEU A 99 -4.59 -8.69 -15.28
N GLU A 100 -3.88 -8.33 -16.34
CA GLU A 100 -4.32 -8.54 -17.72
C GLU A 100 -3.61 -9.74 -18.39
N ASN A 101 -2.36 -9.97 -18.00
CA ASN A 101 -1.48 -10.92 -18.68
C ASN A 101 -1.85 -12.38 -18.34
N LYS A 102 -2.32 -13.11 -19.34
CA LYS A 102 -2.64 -14.53 -19.22
C LYS A 102 -1.40 -15.38 -18.93
N ASP A 103 -0.25 -15.08 -19.55
CA ASP A 103 0.97 -15.85 -19.36
C ASP A 103 1.43 -15.80 -17.90
N THR A 104 1.28 -14.64 -17.26
CA THR A 104 1.52 -14.51 -15.82
C THR A 104 0.57 -15.40 -15.02
N VAL A 105 -0.71 -15.45 -15.38
CA VAL A 105 -1.70 -16.29 -14.69
C VAL A 105 -1.40 -17.77 -14.84
N ASP A 106 -1.00 -18.20 -16.04
CA ASP A 106 -0.70 -19.60 -16.36
C ASP A 106 0.53 -20.12 -15.59
N LEU A 107 1.40 -19.23 -15.10
CA LEU A 107 2.54 -19.56 -14.25
C LEU A 107 2.21 -19.64 -12.75
N LEU A 108 1.04 -19.14 -12.33
CA LEU A 108 0.65 -19.15 -10.92
C LEU A 108 0.03 -20.48 -10.53
N SER A 109 0.38 -20.94 -9.33
CA SER A 109 -0.19 -22.15 -8.74
C SER A 109 -1.05 -21.81 -7.54
N LEU A 110 -2.18 -22.48 -7.40
CA LEU A 110 -2.94 -22.39 -6.15
C LEU A 110 -2.08 -22.89 -4.98
N GLU A 111 -2.32 -22.32 -3.82
CA GLU A 111 -1.63 -22.64 -2.58
C GLU A 111 -0.14 -22.27 -2.54
N SER A 112 0.44 -21.72 -3.62
CA SER A 112 1.81 -21.23 -3.62
C SER A 112 1.94 -19.88 -2.93
N LYS A 113 3.16 -19.57 -2.47
CA LYS A 113 3.51 -18.24 -2.00
C LYS A 113 3.73 -17.33 -3.20
N PHE A 114 3.30 -16.08 -3.07
CA PHE A 114 3.46 -15.07 -4.09
C PHE A 114 3.74 -13.72 -3.46
N GLU A 115 4.72 -13.01 -4.02
CA GLU A 115 4.97 -11.61 -3.73
C GLU A 115 4.65 -10.77 -4.95
N PHE A 116 3.91 -9.70 -4.70
CA PHE A 116 3.46 -8.80 -5.74
C PHE A 116 3.80 -7.37 -5.40
N LYS A 117 3.97 -6.59 -6.46
CA LYS A 117 4.04 -5.15 -6.43
C LYS A 117 2.87 -4.61 -7.23
N GLY A 118 2.11 -3.69 -6.66
CA GLY A 118 0.92 -3.18 -7.31
C GLY A 118 0.42 -1.89 -6.72
N GLN A 119 -0.43 -1.20 -7.46
CA GLN A 119 -1.08 0.02 -7.00
C GLN A 119 -2.34 -0.32 -6.21
N LEU A 120 -2.44 0.15 -4.97
CA LEU A 120 -3.65 -0.02 -4.18
C LEU A 120 -4.75 0.90 -4.72
N MET A 121 -5.86 0.32 -5.17
CA MET A 121 -6.99 1.06 -5.74
C MET A 121 -8.09 1.33 -4.72
N GLY A 122 -8.20 0.50 -3.70
CA GLY A 122 -9.21 0.66 -2.65
C GLY A 122 -9.14 -0.44 -1.61
N PHE A 123 -9.96 -0.29 -0.58
CA PHE A 123 -10.07 -1.26 0.50
C PHE A 123 -11.52 -1.40 0.96
N THR A 124 -11.85 -2.56 1.53
CA THR A 124 -13.17 -2.83 2.10
C THR A 124 -13.01 -3.55 3.43
N PRO A 125 -13.44 -2.95 4.56
CA PRO A 125 -13.50 -3.65 5.83
C PRO A 125 -14.62 -4.70 5.79
N LEU A 126 -14.34 -5.91 6.27
CA LEU A 126 -15.32 -7.01 6.28
C LEU A 126 -16.10 -7.13 7.59
N GLY A 127 -15.73 -6.34 8.60
CA GLY A 127 -16.38 -6.37 9.90
C GLY A 127 -16.26 -5.07 10.68
N THR A 128 -17.09 -4.93 11.70
CA THR A 128 -17.09 -3.76 12.62
C THR A 128 -15.85 -3.72 13.50
N LYS A 129 -15.23 -4.86 13.77
CA LYS A 129 -13.97 -4.97 14.54
C LYS A 129 -12.75 -4.49 13.76
N ARG A 130 -12.87 -4.21 12.46
CA ARG A 130 -11.77 -3.66 11.62
C ARG A 130 -10.48 -4.47 11.73
N ASN A 131 -10.64 -5.79 11.81
CA ASN A 131 -9.59 -6.80 11.85
C ASN A 131 -9.50 -7.57 10.53
N GLU A 132 -10.42 -7.36 9.60
CA GLU A 132 -10.51 -8.09 8.34
C GLU A 132 -10.75 -7.10 7.20
N TYR A 133 -9.92 -7.17 6.15
CA TYR A 133 -9.99 -6.29 5.00
C TYR A 133 -9.74 -7.03 3.70
N ILE A 134 -10.40 -6.55 2.65
CA ILE A 134 -10.03 -6.79 1.25
C ILE A 134 -9.32 -5.54 0.73
N LEU A 135 -8.20 -5.73 0.06
CA LEU A 135 -7.43 -4.69 -0.61
C LEU A 135 -7.45 -4.96 -2.11
N ASP A 136 -7.99 -4.02 -2.89
CA ASP A 136 -8.01 -4.10 -4.35
C ASP A 136 -6.71 -3.53 -4.90
N VAL A 137 -5.97 -4.32 -5.67
CA VAL A 137 -4.63 -3.97 -6.14
C VAL A 137 -4.55 -4.19 -7.64
N ILE A 138 -4.07 -3.21 -8.40
CA ILE A 138 -3.68 -3.42 -9.81
C ILE A 138 -2.23 -3.86 -9.83
N LEU A 139 -1.96 -5.04 -10.39
CA LEU A 139 -0.61 -5.58 -10.52
C LEU A 139 0.24 -4.67 -11.42
N MET A 140 1.45 -4.37 -10.97
CA MET A 140 2.48 -3.68 -11.77
C MET A 140 3.51 -4.69 -12.26
N ASP A 141 4.18 -4.37 -13.36
CA ASP A 141 5.27 -5.20 -13.89
C ASP A 141 6.42 -5.27 -12.86
N GLY A 142 6.86 -6.49 -12.52
CA GLY A 142 7.91 -6.74 -11.52
C GLY A 142 7.54 -7.69 -10.37
N SER A 143 6.37 -8.34 -10.39
CA SER A 143 6.02 -9.38 -9.42
C SER A 143 6.90 -10.63 -9.56
N THR A 144 7.30 -11.24 -8.45
CA THR A 144 8.22 -12.38 -8.41
C THR A 144 7.60 -13.53 -7.62
N LEU A 145 7.69 -14.76 -8.15
CA LEU A 145 7.36 -15.97 -7.40
C LEU A 145 8.43 -16.19 -6.32
N ILE A 146 8.00 -16.42 -5.07
CA ILE A 146 8.91 -16.79 -3.98
C ILE A 146 8.83 -18.31 -3.81
N GLU A 147 9.94 -19.00 -4.10
CA GLU A 147 10.12 -20.44 -3.83
C GLU A 147 10.24 -20.74 -2.33
#